data_AF-A0A2N8MAZ1-F1
#
_entry.id   AF-A0A2N8MAZ1-F1
#
_cell.length_a   1.000
_cell.length_b   1.000
_cell.length_c   1.000
_cell.angle_alpha   90.00
_cell.angle_beta   90.00
_cell.angle_gamma   90.00
#
_symmetry.space_group_name_H-M   'P 1'
#
loop_
_entity.id
_entity.type
_entity.pdbx_description
1 polymer ?
#
loop_
_entity_poly.entity_id
_entity_poly.type
_entity_poly.pdbx_seq_one_letter_code
_entity_poly.pdbx_strand_id
1 'polypeptide(L)' 'MADEQDAFSIPEFCRRNGFGPGLYFKIARDGRGPRVMRVGRRTLISREAAEEWRREREAASAPRIPEAV' A
#
# COMPACT_ATOMS: atom_id res chain seq x y z
N MET A 1 -17.28 14.14 0.45
CA MET A 1 -16.08 15.01 0.41
C MET A 1 -14.91 14.09 0.12
N ALA A 2 -14.41 14.11 -1.12
CA ALA A 2 -13.33 13.23 -1.55
C ALA A 2 -12.04 13.69 -0.86
N ASP A 3 -11.37 12.76 -0.21
CA ASP A 3 -10.20 13.00 0.60
C ASP A 3 -9.02 13.44 -0.30
N GLU A 4 -8.84 14.75 -0.36
CA GLU A 4 -7.78 15.49 -1.06
C GLU A 4 -6.46 15.44 -0.26
N GLN A 5 -6.28 14.41 0.59
CA GLN A 5 -5.03 14.25 1.33
C GLN A 5 -3.96 13.68 0.41
N ASP A 6 -2.80 14.32 0.34
CA ASP A 6 -1.63 13.81 -0.39
C ASP A 6 -0.82 12.79 0.41
N ALA A 7 -1.20 12.55 1.67
CA ALA A 7 -0.54 11.61 2.56
C ALA A 7 -1.55 10.86 3.44
N PHE A 8 -1.38 9.54 3.54
CA PHE A 8 -2.24 8.64 4.31
C PHE A 8 -1.46 8.00 5.46
N SER A 9 -2.12 7.76 6.59
CA SER A 9 -1.53 6.90 7.63
C SER A 9 -1.64 5.43 7.22
N ILE A 10 -0.79 4.55 7.77
CA ILE A 10 -0.87 3.09 7.56
C ILE A 10 -2.30 2.52 7.66
N PRO A 11 -3.08 2.80 8.74
CA PRO A 11 -4.45 2.27 8.84
C PRO A 11 -5.39 2.81 7.74
N GLU A 12 -5.17 4.04 7.26
CA GLU A 12 -5.96 4.64 6.20
C GLU A 12 -5.66 4.02 4.84
N PHE A 13 -4.38 3.83 4.55
CA PHE A 13 -3.91 3.11 3.38
C PHE A 13 -4.46 1.68 3.34
N CYS A 14 -4.42 0.97 4.47
CA CYS A 14 -5.01 -0.37 4.62
C CYS A 14 -6.50 -0.39 4.27
N ARG A 15 -7.30 0.53 4.85
CA ARG A 15 -8.74 0.65 4.56
C ARG A 15 -9.00 0.94 3.07
N ARG A 16 -8.24 1.87 2.47
CA ARG A 16 -8.42 2.28 1.07
C ARG A 16 -8.06 1.19 0.06
N ASN A 17 -7.12 0.32 0.40
CA ASN A 17 -6.67 -0.78 -0.47
C ASN A 17 -7.32 -2.13 -0.12
N GLY A 18 -8.25 -2.17 0.84
CA GLY A 18 -9.05 -3.36 1.16
C GLY A 18 -8.30 -4.47 1.91
N PHE A 19 -7.24 -4.14 2.66
CA PHE A 19 -6.52 -5.13 3.47
C PHE A 19 -6.22 -4.63 4.89
N GLY A 20 -5.97 -5.57 5.81
CA GLY A 20 -5.70 -5.25 7.22
C GLY A 20 -4.24 -4.83 7.49
N PRO A 21 -3.97 -4.10 8.60
CA PRO A 21 -2.62 -3.67 8.98
C PRO A 21 -1.66 -4.84 9.22
N GLY A 22 -2.15 -6.02 9.59
CA GLY A 22 -1.30 -7.22 9.71
C GLY A 22 -0.64 -7.61 8.38
N LEU A 23 -1.38 -7.51 7.27
CA LEU A 23 -0.82 -7.77 5.94
C LEU A 23 0.20 -6.71 5.57
N TYR A 24 -0.09 -5.44 5.88
CA TYR A 24 0.85 -4.34 5.66
C TYR A 24 2.21 -4.59 6.32
N PHE A 25 2.25 -4.90 7.61
CA PHE A 25 3.51 -5.14 8.31
C PHE A 25 4.24 -6.38 7.78
N LYS A 26 3.49 -7.42 7.36
CA LYS A 26 4.06 -8.61 6.73
C LYS A 26 4.75 -8.28 5.41
N ILE A 27 4.10 -7.55 4.50
CA ILE A 27 4.69 -7.17 3.20
C ILE A 27 5.80 -6.13 3.36
N ALA A 28 5.68 -5.21 4.32
CA ALA A 28 6.69 -4.21 4.61
C ALA A 28 7.98 -4.85 5.13
N ARG A 29 7.87 -5.85 6.02
CA ARG A 29 9.01 -6.64 6.48
C ARG A 29 9.69 -7.41 5.34
N ASP A 30 8.91 -7.82 4.36
CA ASP A 30 9.37 -8.53 3.17
C ASP A 30 9.94 -7.60 2.08
N GLY A 31 10.04 -6.29 2.35
CA GLY A 31 10.52 -5.30 1.39
C GLY A 31 9.54 -5.00 0.25
N ARG A 32 8.29 -5.45 0.35
CA ARG A 32 7.22 -5.29 -0.66
C ARG A 32 6.15 -4.28 -0.24
N GLY A 33 6.43 -3.48 0.79
CA GLY A 33 5.55 -2.40 1.23
C GLY A 33 5.73 -1.13 0.39
N PRO A 34 4.73 -0.22 0.39
CA PRO A 34 4.88 1.08 -0.25
C PRO A 34 5.98 1.90 0.42
N ARG A 35 6.52 2.89 -0.30
CA ARG A 35 7.40 3.88 0.33
C ARG A 35 6.65 4.64 1.42
N VAL A 36 7.32 4.77 2.56
CA VAL A 36 6.81 5.53 3.72
C VAL A 36 7.69 6.75 3.96
N MET A 37 7.05 7.84 4.35
CA MET A 37 7.71 9.01 4.91
C MET A 37 7.55 9.02 6.44
N ARG A 38 8.65 9.23 7.16
CA ARG A 38 8.62 9.43 8.62
C ARG A 38 8.57 10.94 8.90
N VAL A 39 7.44 11.42 9.38
CA VAL A 39 7.23 12.81 9.79
C VAL A 39 7.14 12.85 11.32
N GLY A 40 8.30 13.07 11.95
CA GLY A 40 8.45 13.01 13.40
C GLY A 40 8.10 11.62 13.95
N ARG A 41 7.03 11.54 14.77
CA ARG A 41 6.52 10.29 15.34
C ARG A 41 5.55 9.53 14.42
N ARG A 42 5.11 10.14 13.31
CA ARG A 42 4.11 9.57 12.41
C ARG A 42 4.78 8.93 11.20
N THR A 43 4.24 7.80 10.75
CA THR A 43 4.60 7.17 9.48
C THR A 43 3.44 7.37 8.52
N LEU A 44 3.70 8.09 7.42
CA LEU A 44 2.72 8.41 6.40
C LEU A 44 3.15 7.81 5.06
N ILE A 45 2.20 7.61 4.17
CA ILE A 45 2.36 7.07 2.82
C ILE A 45 1.83 8.13 1.87
N SER A 46 2.68 8.67 1.00
CA SER A 46 2.24 9.65 0.00
C SER A 46 1.26 9.00 -0.97
N ARG A 47 0.39 9.79 -1.59
CA ARG A 47 -0.44 9.36 -2.72
C ARG A 47 0.40 8.75 -3.84
N GLU A 48 1.52 9.38 -4.17
CA GLU A 48 2.46 8.89 -5.18
C GLU A 48 3.06 7.54 -4.80
N ALA A 49 3.50 7.37 -3.54
CA ALA A 49 4.04 6.10 -3.05
C ALA A 49 2.99 4.98 -3.04
N ALA A 50 1.73 5.30 -2.73
CA ALA A 50 0.62 4.36 -2.82
C ALA A 50 0.30 3.97 -4.27
N GLU A 51 0.48 4.89 -5.23
CA GLU A 51 0.31 4.59 -6.66
C GLU A 51 1.46 3.76 -7.23
N GLU A 52 2.71 4.14 -6.93
CA GLU A 52 3.91 3.37 -7.29
C GLU A 52 3.78 1.93 -6.79
N TRP A 53 3.42 1.74 -5.52
CA TRP A 53 3.23 0.42 -4.94
C TRP A 53 2.15 -0.40 -5.67
N ARG A 54 1.01 0.21 -6.02
CA ARG A 54 -0.04 -0.49 -6.77
C ARG A 54 0.50 -0.96 -8.12
N ARG A 55 1.19 -0.09 -8.86
CA ARG A 55 1.82 -0.44 -10.14
C ARG A 55 2.85 -1.55 -10.00
N GLU A 56 3.70 -1.50 -8.97
CA GLU A 56 4.67 -2.57 -8.69
C GLU A 56 3.99 -3.90 -8.35
N ARG A 57 2.89 -3.87 -7.59
CA ARG A 57 2.10 -5.07 -7.26
C ARG A 57 1.39 -5.64 -8.49
N GLU A 58 0.85 -4.78 -9.34
CA GLU A 58 0.24 -5.17 -10.61
C GLU A 58 1.27 -5.77 -11.57
N ALA A 59 2.45 -5.13 -11.72
CA ALA A 59 3.54 -5.64 -12.54
C ALA A 59 4.11 -6.97 -12.01
N ALA A 60 4.27 -7.10 -10.69
CA ALA A 60 4.67 -8.36 -10.05
C ALA A 60 3.57 -9.43 -10.13
N SER A 61 2.32 -9.04 -10.40
CA SER A 61 1.18 -9.92 -10.61
C SER A 61 0.92 -10.20 -12.10
N ALA A 62 1.96 -10.13 -12.95
CA ALA A 62 1.92 -10.65 -14.32
C ALA A 62 1.35 -12.09 -14.34
N PRO A 63 0.50 -12.44 -15.33
CA PRO A 63 -0.69 -13.25 -15.12
C PRO A 63 -0.34 -14.69 -14.79
N ARG A 64 -0.59 -15.08 -13.54
CA ARG A 64 -0.78 -16.48 -13.16
C ARG A 64 -2.03 -16.59 -12.31
N ILE A 65 -3.17 -16.25 -12.91
CA ILE A 65 -4.39 -16.99 -12.58
C ILE A 65 -4.22 -18.32 -13.33
N PRO A 66 -3.80 -19.44 -12.70
CA PRO A 66 -4.21 -20.71 -13.27
C PRO A 66 -5.73 -20.75 -13.13
N GLU A 67 -6.37 -21.06 -14.24
CA GLU A 67 -7.78 -21.41 -14.39
C GLU A 67 -8.41 -22.05 -13.15
N ALA A 68 -9.68 -21.68 -12.92
CA ALA A 68 -10.69 -22.27 -12.04
C ALA A 68 -10.62 -21.97 -10.52
N VAL A 69 -11.54 -21.11 -10.09
CA VAL A 69 -12.42 -21.39 -8.94
C VAL A 69 -13.86 -21.37 -9.43
#